data_AF-A0A1J1IC25-F1
#
_entry.id   AF-A0A1J1IC25-F1
#
_cell.length_a   1.000
_cell.length_b   1.000
_cell.length_c   1.000
_cell.angle_alpha   90.00
_cell.angle_beta   90.00
_cell.angle_gamma   90.00
#
_symmetry.space_group_name_H-M   'P 1'
#
loop_
_entity.id
_entity.type
_entity.pdbx_description
1 polymer ?
#
loop_
_entity_poly.entity_id
_entity_poly.type
_entity_poly.pdbx_seq_one_letter_code
_entity_poly.pdbx_strand_id
1 'polypeptide(L)'
;MIGEKVRDAVLENFKRYDRDRHLNQLCSDDLELLKKWRFDQNLTAAYAEYLTVQGWNDMKYMAIEFQRTFQNLIEPRFSRDKFKFGFTDTQRTEASYKAFAEGLFGPNAEGVINAKAESNQSILLRPYEACPEFLKQEERAKDQNSEYSKFMNSDVYKKVFKVGIYDSE
;
A
#
# COMPACT_ATOMS: atom_id res chain seq x y z
N MET A 1 19.77 3.33 9.09
CA MET A 1 18.91 2.25 8.57
C MET A 1 18.08 1.70 9.72
N ILE A 2 16.76 1.96 9.71
CA ILE A 2 15.85 1.62 10.82
C ILE A 2 15.37 0.16 10.70
N GLY A 3 15.20 -0.35 9.48
CA GLY A 3 14.72 -1.71 9.23
C GLY A 3 15.63 -2.80 9.80
N GLU A 4 16.94 -2.69 9.59
CA GLU A 4 17.92 -3.63 10.12
C GLU A 4 17.99 -3.60 11.65
N LYS A 5 17.81 -2.42 12.26
CA LYS A 5 17.73 -2.31 13.73
C LYS A 5 16.54 -3.08 14.29
N VAL A 6 15.39 -3.03 13.60
CA VAL A 6 14.21 -3.81 13.98
C VAL A 6 14.47 -5.31 13.79
N ARG A 7 15.03 -5.73 12.65
CA ARG A 7 15.44 -7.13 12.44
C ARG A 7 16.34 -7.63 13.56
N ASP A 8 17.39 -6.87 13.88
CA ASP A 8 18.38 -7.25 14.89
C ASP A 8 17.75 -7.34 16.29
N ALA A 9 16.85 -6.41 16.64
CA ALA A 9 16.08 -6.45 17.87
C ALA A 9 15.17 -7.70 17.96
N VAL A 10 14.51 -8.09 16.86
CA VAL A 10 13.70 -9.31 16.79
C VAL A 10 14.58 -10.56 16.97
N LEU A 11 15.74 -10.61 16.33
CA LEU A 11 16.68 -11.73 16.47
C LEU A 11 17.27 -11.82 17.88
N GLU A 12 17.53 -10.69 18.53
CA GLU A 12 17.99 -10.64 19.91
C GLU A 12 16.89 -11.09 20.88
N ASN A 13 15.66 -10.61 20.70
CA ASN A 13 14.50 -11.03 21.47
C ASN A 13 14.30 -12.55 21.35
N PHE A 14 14.32 -13.09 20.14
CA PHE A 14 14.21 -14.53 19.89
C PHE A 14 15.25 -15.34 20.67
N LYS A 15 16.53 -14.92 20.67
CA LYS A 15 17.60 -15.59 21.44
C LYS A 15 17.39 -15.54 22.96
N ARG A 16 16.78 -14.48 23.49
CA ARG A 16 16.53 -14.31 24.92
C ARG A 16 15.40 -15.23 25.40
N TYR A 17 14.32 -15.37 24.62
CA TYR A 17 13.13 -16.12 25.00
C TYR A 17 13.10 -17.59 24.54
N ASP A 18 14.03 -18.04 23.70
CA ASP A 18 14.19 -19.47 23.34
C ASP A 18 14.50 -20.39 24.55
N ARG A 19 14.82 -19.80 25.73
CA ARG A 19 14.99 -20.54 26.99
C ARG A 19 13.66 -20.97 27.63
N ASP A 20 12.57 -20.23 27.40
CA ASP A 20 11.22 -20.56 27.88
C ASP A 20 10.39 -21.09 26.70
N ARG A 21 10.76 -22.29 26.25
CA ARG A 21 10.02 -23.05 25.24
C ARG A 21 8.56 -23.15 25.68
N HIS A 22 7.62 -22.69 24.85
CA HIS A 22 6.26 -23.24 24.65
C HIS A 22 5.28 -22.27 23.96
N LEU A 23 5.65 -21.02 23.66
CA LEU A 23 4.75 -20.06 22.97
C LEU A 23 5.39 -19.50 21.68
N ASN A 24 4.84 -19.93 20.53
CA ASN A 24 4.98 -19.30 19.21
C ASN A 24 6.41 -18.91 18.77
N GLN A 25 7.28 -19.92 18.63
CA GLN A 25 8.61 -19.72 18.04
C GLN A 25 8.52 -19.52 16.52
N LEU A 26 9.28 -18.55 15.99
CA LEU A 26 9.62 -18.52 14.56
C LEU A 26 10.23 -19.86 14.19
N CYS A 27 9.77 -20.48 13.09
CA CYS A 27 10.39 -21.73 12.64
C CYS A 27 11.84 -21.47 12.20
N SER A 28 12.65 -22.53 12.12
CA SER A 28 14.07 -22.41 11.72
C SER A 28 14.23 -21.69 10.39
N ASP A 29 13.29 -21.90 9.46
CA ASP A 29 13.35 -21.35 8.12
C ASP A 29 13.07 -19.84 8.15
N ASP A 30 12.05 -19.40 8.89
CA ASP A 30 11.76 -17.99 9.11
C ASP A 30 12.91 -17.27 9.80
N LEU A 31 13.56 -17.93 10.77
CA LEU A 31 14.72 -17.38 11.45
C LEU A 31 15.91 -17.18 10.50
N GLU A 32 16.16 -18.14 9.62
CA GLU A 32 17.22 -18.04 8.60
C GLU A 32 16.90 -16.97 7.54
N LEU A 33 15.64 -16.84 7.14
CA LEU A 33 15.19 -15.77 6.26
C LEU A 33 15.37 -14.40 6.93
N LEU A 34 14.96 -14.27 8.20
CA LEU A 34 15.08 -13.03 8.94
C LEU A 34 16.54 -12.61 9.12
N LYS A 35 17.47 -13.55 9.40
CA LYS A 35 18.92 -13.27 9.46
C LYS A 35 19.48 -12.72 8.14
N LYS A 36 18.97 -13.22 7.02
CA LYS A 36 19.42 -12.83 5.67
C LYS A 36 18.70 -11.59 5.15
N TRP A 37 17.55 -11.26 5.73
CA TRP A 37 16.75 -10.10 5.35
C TRP A 37 17.57 -8.81 5.48
N ARG A 38 17.49 -7.96 4.46
CA ARG A 38 18.09 -6.63 4.43
C ARG A 38 17.08 -5.68 3.82
N PHE A 39 17.09 -4.43 4.25
CA PHE A 39 16.28 -3.41 3.61
C PHE A 39 16.82 -3.19 2.19
N ASP A 40 15.92 -3.21 1.20
CA ASP A 40 16.30 -2.91 -0.17
C ASP A 40 16.65 -1.42 -0.28
N GLN A 41 17.92 -1.13 -0.55
CA GLN A 41 18.40 0.26 -0.63
C GLN A 41 17.83 1.03 -1.82
N ASN A 42 17.21 0.34 -2.79
CA ASN A 42 16.50 0.98 -3.88
C ASN A 42 15.11 1.50 -3.47
N LEU A 43 14.59 1.06 -2.32
CA LEU A 43 13.35 1.60 -1.74
C LEU A 43 13.63 2.93 -1.05
N THR A 44 13.57 4.00 -1.83
CA THR A 44 13.72 5.37 -1.34
C THR A 44 12.35 6.03 -1.13
N ALA A 45 12.31 7.11 -0.35
CA ALA A 45 11.09 7.92 -0.18
C ALA A 45 10.51 8.42 -1.51
N ALA A 46 11.36 8.61 -2.53
CA ALA A 46 10.92 9.03 -3.86
C ALA A 46 10.06 7.97 -4.57
N TYR A 47 10.23 6.69 -4.24
CA TYR A 47 9.47 5.57 -4.80
C TYR A 47 8.39 5.02 -3.85
N ALA A 48 8.26 5.58 -2.64
CA ALA A 48 7.30 5.08 -1.63
C ALA A 48 5.85 5.09 -2.14
N GLU A 49 5.56 5.97 -3.09
CA GLU A 49 4.25 6.14 -3.69
C GLU A 49 4.10 5.52 -5.08
N TYR A 50 5.16 4.93 -5.64
CA TYR A 50 5.11 4.37 -6.99
C TYR A 50 4.38 3.04 -6.99
N LEU A 51 3.66 2.76 -8.08
CA LEU A 51 3.07 1.43 -8.27
C LEU A 51 4.19 0.38 -8.39
N THR A 52 4.10 -0.65 -7.57
CA THR A 52 5.04 -1.78 -7.60
C THR A 52 4.72 -2.72 -8.77
N VAL A 53 5.67 -3.59 -9.13
CA VAL A 53 5.44 -4.65 -10.12
C VAL A 53 4.30 -5.58 -9.68
N GLN A 54 4.21 -5.87 -8.39
CA GLN A 54 3.09 -6.63 -7.85
C GLN A 54 1.77 -5.88 -8.06
N GLY A 55 1.71 -4.60 -7.71
CA GLY A 55 0.50 -3.78 -7.92
C GLY A 55 0.08 -3.71 -9.39
N TRP A 56 1.04 -3.66 -10.33
CA TRP A 56 0.76 -3.75 -11.77
C TRP A 56 0.08 -5.09 -12.11
N ASN A 57 0.67 -6.20 -11.68
CA ASN A 57 0.11 -7.52 -11.93
C ASN A 57 -1.27 -7.70 -11.31
N ASP A 58 -1.46 -7.23 -10.08
CA ASP A 58 -2.74 -7.31 -9.38
C ASP A 58 -3.84 -6.59 -10.17
N MET A 59 -3.58 -5.36 -10.64
CA MET A 59 -4.54 -4.61 -11.47
C MET A 59 -4.80 -5.29 -12.81
N LYS A 60 -3.76 -5.80 -13.47
CA LYS A 60 -3.88 -6.50 -14.77
C LYS A 60 -4.69 -7.78 -14.64
N TYR A 61 -4.38 -8.64 -13.68
CA TYR A 61 -5.08 -9.92 -13.51
C TYR A 61 -6.50 -9.72 -12.96
N MET A 62 -6.73 -8.69 -12.14
CA MET A 62 -8.07 -8.29 -11.76
C MET A 62 -8.91 -7.89 -12.99
N ALA A 63 -8.34 -7.13 -13.93
CA ALA A 63 -9.00 -6.78 -15.18
C ALA A 63 -9.29 -8.00 -16.08
N ILE A 64 -8.33 -8.93 -16.21
CA ILE A 64 -8.54 -10.17 -16.97
C ILE A 64 -9.71 -10.96 -16.38
N GLU A 65 -9.75 -11.10 -15.05
CA GLU A 65 -10.84 -11.81 -14.38
C GLU A 65 -12.18 -11.07 -14.53
N PHE A 66 -12.17 -9.75 -14.44
CA PHE A 66 -13.35 -8.92 -14.68
C PHE A 66 -13.90 -9.10 -16.10
N GLN A 67 -13.02 -9.08 -17.11
CA GLN A 67 -13.38 -9.34 -18.51
C GLN A 67 -13.95 -10.75 -18.70
N ARG A 68 -13.35 -11.76 -18.07
CA ARG A 68 -13.82 -13.16 -18.14
C ARG A 68 -15.15 -13.38 -17.43
N THR A 69 -15.39 -12.66 -16.34
CA THR A 69 -16.65 -12.74 -15.58
C THR A 69 -17.79 -12.07 -16.34
N PHE A 70 -17.51 -10.95 -17.00
CA PHE A 70 -18.51 -10.12 -17.66
C PHE A 70 -18.36 -10.10 -19.19
N GLN A 71 -18.03 -11.24 -19.80
CA GLN A 71 -17.76 -11.35 -21.25
C GLN A 71 -18.90 -10.82 -22.15
N ASN A 72 -20.15 -10.91 -21.68
CA ASN A 72 -21.31 -10.42 -22.43
C ASN A 72 -21.51 -8.91 -22.33
N LEU A 73 -20.87 -8.25 -21.36
CA LEU A 73 -20.95 -6.80 -21.12
C LEU A 73 -19.70 -6.07 -21.61
N ILE A 74 -18.54 -6.72 -21.51
CA ILE A 74 -17.24 -6.13 -21.83
C ILE A 74 -16.79 -6.65 -23.18
N GLU A 75 -16.85 -5.77 -24.17
CA GLU A 75 -16.38 -6.10 -25.50
C GLU A 75 -14.86 -6.30 -25.49
N PRO A 76 -14.32 -7.25 -26.30
CA PRO A 76 -12.88 -7.50 -26.36
C PRO A 76 -12.06 -6.29 -26.85
N ARG A 77 -12.72 -5.27 -27.42
CA ARG A 77 -12.09 -4.06 -27.94
C ARG A 77 -12.67 -2.85 -27.25
N PHE A 78 -11.79 -1.90 -26.94
CA PHE A 78 -12.18 -0.63 -26.39
C PHE A 78 -13.03 0.19 -27.38
N SER A 79 -14.09 0.82 -26.86
CA SER A 79 -14.89 1.82 -27.56
C SER A 79 -15.12 3.02 -26.64
N ARG A 80 -14.86 4.23 -27.16
CA ARG A 80 -15.03 5.49 -26.41
C ARG A 80 -16.49 5.79 -26.07
N ASP A 81 -17.43 5.22 -26.81
CA ASP A 81 -18.88 5.41 -26.58
C ASP A 81 -19.39 4.55 -25.41
N LYS A 82 -18.63 3.52 -25.02
CA LYS A 82 -19.04 2.53 -23.99
C LYS A 82 -18.23 2.64 -22.70
N PHE A 83 -16.98 3.08 -22.81
CA PHE A 83 -16.04 3.05 -21.69
C PHE A 83 -15.39 4.42 -21.49
N LYS A 84 -15.32 4.83 -20.22
CA LYS A 84 -14.55 5.99 -19.78
C LYS A 84 -13.59 5.55 -18.67
N PHE A 85 -12.32 5.91 -18.83
CA PHE A 85 -11.30 5.73 -17.79
C PHE A 85 -10.99 7.07 -17.16
N GLY A 86 -10.87 7.09 -15.84
CA GLY A 86 -10.46 8.25 -15.06
C GLY A 86 -9.41 7.85 -14.03
N PHE A 87 -8.40 8.68 -13.87
CA PHE A 87 -7.34 8.51 -12.88
C PHE A 87 -6.89 9.91 -12.41
N THR A 88 -6.34 10.01 -11.19
CA THR A 88 -5.74 11.26 -10.71
C THR A 88 -4.34 11.44 -11.28
N ASP A 89 -3.81 12.67 -11.22
CA ASP A 89 -2.47 13.03 -11.70
C ASP A 89 -1.34 12.54 -10.77
N THR A 90 -1.31 11.23 -10.49
CA THR A 90 -0.25 10.58 -9.73
C THR A 90 0.26 9.36 -10.49
N GLN A 91 1.55 9.04 -10.34
CA GLN A 91 2.16 7.90 -11.02
C GLN A 91 1.42 6.59 -10.70
N ARG A 92 1.04 6.41 -9.43
CA ARG A 92 0.37 5.20 -8.96
C ARG A 92 -0.96 4.96 -9.66
N THR A 93 -1.79 5.99 -9.77
CA THR A 93 -3.12 5.89 -10.37
C THR A 93 -3.05 5.79 -11.90
N GLU A 94 -2.13 6.50 -12.53
CA GLU A 94 -1.88 6.36 -13.97
C GLU A 94 -1.38 4.95 -14.32
N ALA A 95 -0.38 4.44 -13.59
CA ALA A 95 0.15 3.11 -13.82
C ALA A 95 -0.91 2.02 -13.58
N SER A 96 -1.73 2.16 -12.52
CA SER A 96 -2.83 1.23 -12.25
C SER A 96 -3.88 1.23 -13.37
N TYR A 97 -4.21 2.42 -13.91
CA TYR A 97 -5.08 2.54 -15.08
C TYR A 97 -4.50 1.78 -16.28
N LYS A 98 -3.22 1.99 -16.60
CA LYS A 98 -2.56 1.33 -17.74
C LYS A 98 -2.57 -0.20 -17.59
N ALA A 99 -2.23 -0.70 -16.40
CA ALA A 99 -2.26 -2.12 -16.10
C ALA A 99 -3.67 -2.73 -16.24
N PHE A 100 -4.69 -2.04 -15.73
CA PHE A 100 -6.08 -2.50 -15.84
C PHE A 100 -6.58 -2.46 -17.28
N ALA A 101 -6.26 -1.41 -18.04
CA ALA A 101 -6.56 -1.31 -19.46
C ALA A 101 -5.91 -2.45 -20.28
N GLU A 102 -4.64 -2.75 -19.98
CA GLU A 102 -3.91 -3.87 -20.58
C GLU A 102 -4.62 -5.20 -20.31
N GLY A 103 -5.08 -5.42 -19.07
CA GLY A 103 -5.81 -6.64 -18.70
C GLY A 103 -7.17 -6.77 -19.41
N LEU A 104 -7.89 -5.67 -19.63
CA LEU A 104 -9.20 -5.68 -20.28
C LEU A 104 -9.13 -5.87 -21.79
N PHE A 105 -8.25 -5.12 -22.46
CA PHE A 105 -8.27 -4.99 -23.93
C PHE A 105 -6.97 -5.45 -24.60
N GLY A 106 -6.02 -5.97 -23.82
CA GLY A 106 -4.75 -6.50 -24.29
C GLY A 106 -3.61 -5.47 -24.32
N PRO A 107 -2.42 -5.88 -24.80
CA PRO A 107 -1.22 -5.04 -24.81
C PRO A 107 -1.41 -3.71 -25.55
N ASN A 108 -0.83 -2.64 -25.01
CA ASN A 108 -0.86 -1.27 -25.56
C ASN A 108 -2.26 -0.61 -25.61
N ALA A 109 -3.24 -1.14 -24.88
CA ALA A 109 -4.61 -0.60 -24.82
C ALA A 109 -4.63 0.88 -24.37
N GLU A 110 -3.73 1.27 -23.49
CA GLU A 110 -3.60 2.63 -22.98
C GLU A 110 -3.35 3.67 -24.08
N GLY A 111 -2.66 3.29 -25.16
CA GLY A 111 -2.41 4.17 -26.30
C GLY A 111 -3.68 4.46 -27.12
N VAL A 112 -4.60 3.49 -27.20
CA VAL A 112 -5.88 3.65 -27.91
C VAL A 112 -6.87 4.43 -27.05
N ILE A 113 -6.92 4.12 -25.75
CA ILE A 113 -7.80 4.80 -24.79
C ILE A 113 -7.39 6.26 -24.66
N ASN A 114 -6.09 6.52 -24.45
CA ASN A 114 -5.50 7.85 -24.27
C ASN A 114 -6.30 8.70 -23.26
N ALA A 115 -6.65 8.09 -22.12
CA ALA A 115 -7.31 8.80 -21.04
C ALA A 115 -6.37 9.85 -20.46
N LYS A 116 -6.95 11.00 -20.08
CA LYS A 116 -6.21 12.08 -19.44
C LYS A 116 -6.44 12.02 -17.93
N ALA A 117 -5.43 12.44 -17.18
CA ALA A 117 -5.57 12.64 -15.75
C ALA A 117 -6.73 13.61 -15.49
N GLU A 118 -7.59 13.25 -14.56
CA GLU A 118 -8.63 14.14 -14.05
C GLU A 118 -7.95 15.26 -13.24
N SER A 119 -8.57 16.44 -13.24
CA SER A 119 -8.06 17.59 -12.50
C SER A 119 -7.87 17.23 -11.01
N ASN A 120 -6.85 17.82 -10.39
CA ASN A 120 -6.64 17.70 -8.94
C ASN A 120 -7.80 18.27 -8.12
N GLN A 121 -8.67 19.09 -8.72
CA GLN A 121 -9.91 19.59 -8.11
C GLN A 121 -11.13 18.71 -8.41
N SER A 122 -10.94 17.53 -9.01
CA SER A 122 -12.03 16.64 -9.38
C SER A 122 -12.70 16.05 -8.14
N ILE A 123 -13.90 16.55 -7.83
CA ILE A 123 -14.76 16.00 -6.77
C ILE A 123 -15.15 14.54 -7.01
N LEU A 124 -15.01 14.03 -8.25
CA LEU A 124 -15.32 12.64 -8.58
C LEU A 124 -14.31 11.67 -7.97
N LEU A 125 -13.01 12.00 -8.06
CA LEU A 125 -11.94 11.12 -7.60
C LEU A 125 -11.35 11.55 -6.25
N ARG A 126 -11.46 12.84 -5.90
CA ARG A 126 -10.92 13.42 -4.67
C ARG A 126 -11.99 14.21 -3.89
N PRO A 127 -13.17 13.63 -3.60
CA PRO A 127 -14.25 14.35 -2.90
C PRO A 127 -13.84 14.85 -1.52
N TYR A 128 -12.92 14.14 -0.87
CA TYR A 128 -12.41 14.48 0.46
C TYR A 128 -11.66 15.82 0.49
N GLU A 129 -11.06 16.25 -0.63
CA GLU A 129 -10.39 17.57 -0.72
C GLU A 129 -11.35 18.74 -0.85
N ALA A 130 -12.56 18.49 -1.33
CA ALA A 130 -13.60 19.49 -1.45
C ALA A 130 -14.57 19.52 -0.26
N CYS A 131 -14.40 18.64 0.74
CA CYS A 131 -15.28 18.51 1.88
C CYS A 131 -14.73 19.27 3.11
N PRO A 132 -15.29 20.43 3.48
CA PRO A 132 -14.73 21.26 4.56
C PRO A 132 -14.75 20.56 5.92
N GLU A 133 -15.77 19.75 6.19
CA GLU A 133 -15.86 19.01 7.46
C GLU A 133 -14.81 17.90 7.55
N PHE A 134 -14.51 17.22 6.43
CA PHE A 134 -13.41 16.26 6.39
C PHE A 134 -12.07 16.94 6.67
N LEU A 135 -11.80 18.06 6.00
CA LEU A 135 -10.56 18.83 6.22
C LEU A 135 -10.43 19.30 7.67
N LYS A 136 -11.50 19.82 8.27
CA LYS A 136 -11.52 20.19 9.70
C LYS A 136 -11.25 19.00 10.61
N GLN A 137 -11.79 17.82 10.29
CA GLN A 137 -11.56 16.61 11.07
C GLN A 137 -10.12 16.12 10.94
N GLU A 138 -9.54 16.19 9.75
CA GLU A 138 -8.14 15.82 9.51
C GLU A 138 -7.20 16.70 10.32
N GLU A 139 -7.44 18.02 10.34
CA GLU A 139 -6.65 18.94 11.16
C GLU A 139 -6.81 18.65 12.66
N ARG A 140 -8.04 18.42 13.15
CA ARG A 140 -8.26 18.01 14.55
C ARG A 140 -7.60 16.68 14.90
N ALA A 141 -7.44 15.76 13.95
CA ALA A 141 -6.76 14.49 14.18
C ALA A 141 -5.26 14.66 14.42
N LYS A 142 -4.65 15.74 13.91
CA LYS A 142 -3.24 16.09 14.11
C LYS A 142 -2.98 16.75 15.47
N ASP A 143 -4.03 17.20 16.17
CA ASP A 143 -3.90 17.79 17.49
C ASP A 143 -3.29 16.81 18.50
N GLN A 144 -2.47 17.32 19.43
CA GLN A 144 -1.87 16.49 20.50
C GLN A 144 -2.94 15.86 21.42
N ASN A 145 -4.10 16.50 21.53
CA ASN A 145 -5.24 16.03 22.30
C ASN A 145 -6.26 15.24 21.46
N SER A 146 -5.95 14.92 20.20
CA SER A 146 -6.82 14.10 19.37
C SER A 146 -6.91 12.67 19.90
N GLU A 147 -8.00 11.96 19.58
CA GLU A 147 -8.11 10.54 19.93
C GLU A 147 -6.99 9.70 19.29
N TYR A 148 -6.53 10.08 18.09
CA TYR A 148 -5.36 9.47 17.46
C TYR A 148 -4.11 9.64 18.34
N SER A 149 -3.79 10.87 18.74
CA SER A 149 -2.64 11.16 19.60
C SER A 149 -2.75 10.51 20.97
N LYS A 150 -3.93 10.51 21.60
CA LYS A 150 -4.18 9.80 22.87
C LYS A 150 -3.98 8.30 22.72
N PHE A 151 -4.48 7.70 21.64
CA PHE A 151 -4.30 6.27 21.37
C PHE A 151 -2.83 5.92 21.16
N MET A 152 -2.12 6.66 20.29
CA MET A 152 -0.69 6.46 20.04
C MET A 152 0.17 6.63 21.30
N ASN A 153 -0.25 7.51 22.22
CA ASN A 153 0.42 7.71 23.51
C ASN A 153 -0.06 6.78 24.63
N SER A 154 -1.11 5.99 24.41
CA SER A 154 -1.69 5.11 25.41
C SER A 154 -0.76 3.95 25.76
N ASP A 155 -0.93 3.40 26.97
CA ASP A 155 -0.21 2.21 27.38
C ASP A 155 -0.54 0.99 26.52
N VAL A 156 -1.76 0.92 25.95
CA VAL A 156 -2.15 -0.17 25.06
C VAL A 156 -1.29 -0.17 23.80
N TYR A 157 -1.19 0.98 23.12
CA TYR A 157 -0.36 1.12 21.94
C TYR A 157 1.13 0.89 22.28
N LYS A 158 1.61 1.54 23.35
CA LYS A 158 3.00 1.38 23.79
C LYS A 158 3.34 -0.06 24.16
N LYS A 159 2.44 -0.84 24.75
CA LYS A 159 2.69 -2.27 25.08
C LYS A 159 2.83 -3.13 23.83
N VAL A 160 2.09 -2.83 22.75
CA VAL A 160 2.20 -3.56 21.48
C VAL A 160 3.55 -3.27 20.80
N PHE A 161 4.03 -2.02 20.87
CA PHE A 161 5.28 -1.61 20.19
C PHE A 161 6.54 -1.59 21.08
N LYS A 162 6.42 -1.67 22.42
CA LYS A 162 7.55 -1.80 23.37
C LYS A 162 8.29 -3.13 23.27
N VAL A 163 7.76 -4.10 22.54
CA VAL A 163 8.45 -5.39 22.31
C VAL A 163 9.72 -5.23 21.45
N GLY A 164 9.91 -4.08 20.78
CA GLY A 164 11.05 -3.84 19.88
C GLY A 164 12.11 -2.82 20.33
N ILE A 165 11.91 -2.12 21.45
CA ILE A 165 12.91 -1.15 21.97
C ILE A 165 13.00 -1.37 23.48
N TYR A 166 13.86 -2.27 23.91
CA TYR A 166 14.41 -2.19 25.26
C TYR A 166 15.46 -1.09 25.24
N ASP A 167 15.18 -0.02 25.98
CA ASP A 167 16.18 0.97 26.36
C ASP A 167 17.35 0.25 27.03
N SER A 168 18.54 0.49 26.48
CA SER A 168 19.80 0.14 27.12
C SER A 168 20.03 1.12 28.27
N GLU A 169 19.69 0.70 29.47
CA GLU A 169 20.34 1.15 30.72
C GLU A 169 20.73 -0.07 31.54
#